data_AF-A0A7J9Q4W1-F1
#
_entry.id   AF-A0A7J9Q4W1-F1
#
_cell.length_a   1.000
_cell.length_b   1.000
_cell.length_c   1.000
_cell.angle_alpha   90.00
_cell.angle_beta   90.00
_cell.angle_gamma   90.00
#
_symmetry.space_group_name_H-M   'P 1'
#
loop_
_entity.id
_entity.type
_entity.pdbx_description
1 polymer ?
#
loop_
_entity_poly.entity_id
_entity_poly.type
_entity_poly.pdbx_seq_one_letter_code
_entity_poly.pdbx_strand_id
1 'polypeptide(L)'
;MRKEIILIPIIALLFIAGCATEKPIGGDKDEHGCLIAAGYSWCESKQKCLRTWEEGCPSEQEFACETDDDCIPLPSDCHPMLSINKEYESNYKKPEACTELFALEAAYKPEDCGCIESKCVNKNLGRGPEI
;
A
#
# COMPACT_ATOMS: atom_id res chain seq x y z
N MET A 1 15.61 -29.77 -67.81
CA MET A 1 15.97 -29.66 -66.38
C MET A 1 15.63 -28.25 -65.90
N ARG A 2 14.89 -28.21 -64.78
CA ARG A 2 14.39 -27.09 -63.98
C ARG A 2 15.24 -25.80 -63.98
N LYS A 3 14.64 -24.66 -64.33
CA LYS A 3 15.04 -23.32 -63.82
C LYS A 3 13.87 -22.38 -63.50
N GLU A 4 12.64 -22.90 -63.41
CA GLU A 4 11.45 -22.16 -62.94
C GLU A 4 11.40 -21.98 -61.40
N ILE A 5 12.55 -22.06 -60.71
CA ILE A 5 12.63 -22.14 -59.23
C ILE A 5 13.43 -20.95 -58.65
N ILE A 6 13.36 -19.76 -59.28
CA ILE A 6 14.04 -18.55 -58.77
C ILE A 6 13.06 -17.38 -58.57
N LEU A 7 11.75 -17.59 -58.72
CA LEU A 7 10.72 -16.56 -58.47
C LEU A 7 9.85 -16.84 -57.23
N ILE A 8 10.36 -17.62 -56.27
CA ILE A 8 9.61 -18.03 -55.08
C ILE A 8 10.19 -17.51 -53.73
N PRO A 9 11.48 -17.13 -53.55
CA PRO A 9 11.93 -16.76 -52.20
C PRO A 9 11.67 -15.29 -51.84
N ILE A 10 11.27 -14.41 -52.78
CA ILE A 10 11.11 -12.97 -52.51
C ILE A 10 9.70 -12.64 -51.96
N ILE A 11 8.68 -13.44 -52.29
CA ILE A 11 7.29 -13.20 -51.83
C ILE A 11 7.06 -13.73 -50.40
N ALA A 12 7.93 -14.61 -49.89
CA ALA A 12 7.81 -15.15 -48.53
C ALA A 12 8.34 -14.21 -47.42
N LEU A 13 8.99 -13.09 -47.77
CA LEU A 13 9.53 -12.11 -46.82
C LEU A 13 8.55 -10.97 -46.46
N LEU A 14 7.33 -10.96 -47.03
CA LEU A 14 6.33 -9.89 -46.83
C LEU A 14 5.04 -10.32 -46.11
N PHE A 15 4.96 -11.55 -45.59
CA PHE A 15 3.76 -12.08 -44.93
C PHE A 15 3.97 -12.50 -43.46
N ILE A 16 4.74 -11.71 -42.69
CA ILE A 16 4.66 -11.74 -41.22
C ILE A 16 4.15 -10.38 -40.74
N ALA A 17 3.01 -9.95 -41.26
CA ALA A 17 2.33 -8.75 -40.82
C ALA A 17 1.28 -9.12 -39.77
N GLY A 18 1.63 -8.85 -38.50
CA GLY A 18 0.67 -8.49 -37.47
C GLY A 18 -0.08 -9.63 -36.78
N CYS A 19 0.57 -10.29 -35.82
CA CYS A 19 -0.17 -10.68 -34.63
C CYS A 19 -0.37 -9.39 -33.82
N ALA A 20 -1.51 -8.72 -33.99
CA ALA A 20 -1.86 -7.58 -33.16
C ALA A 20 -2.02 -8.10 -31.73
N THR A 21 -1.09 -7.75 -30.85
CA THR A 21 -1.18 -8.08 -29.43
C THR A 21 -2.27 -7.21 -28.82
N GLU A 22 -3.45 -7.80 -28.64
CA GLU A 22 -4.54 -7.22 -27.87
C GLU A 22 -3.99 -6.86 -26.48
N LYS A 23 -4.03 -5.58 -26.09
CA LYS A 23 -3.59 -5.20 -24.74
C LYS A 23 -4.53 -5.93 -23.76
N PRO A 24 -4.02 -6.73 -22.81
CA PRO A 24 -4.87 -7.37 -21.83
C PRO A 24 -5.68 -6.32 -21.08
N ILE A 25 -6.97 -6.59 -20.87
CA ILE A 25 -7.84 -5.72 -20.09
C ILE A 25 -7.45 -5.85 -18.62
N GLY A 26 -7.13 -4.71 -17.99
CA GLY A 26 -6.69 -4.65 -16.59
C GLY A 26 -5.17 -4.75 -16.40
N GLY A 27 -4.75 -4.73 -15.14
CA GLY A 27 -3.32 -4.74 -14.78
C GLY A 27 -2.62 -3.37 -14.87
N ASP A 28 -3.35 -2.32 -15.26
CA ASP A 28 -2.84 -0.95 -15.23
C ASP A 28 -2.49 -0.55 -13.79
N LYS A 29 -1.35 0.14 -13.65
CA LYS A 29 -0.78 0.59 -12.38
C LYS A 29 -0.46 2.08 -12.43
N ASP A 30 -0.53 2.74 -11.28
CA ASP A 30 -0.03 4.11 -11.12
C ASP A 30 1.52 4.15 -10.99
N GLU A 31 2.09 5.33 -10.78
CA GLU A 31 3.52 5.56 -10.63
C GLU A 31 4.14 4.82 -9.44
N HIS A 32 3.32 4.47 -8.44
CA HIS A 32 3.72 3.73 -7.24
C HIS A 32 3.48 2.21 -7.41
N GLY A 33 2.98 1.79 -8.57
CA GLY A 33 2.70 0.38 -8.86
C GLY A 33 1.36 -0.12 -8.34
N CYS A 34 0.47 0.76 -7.88
CA CYS A 34 -0.83 0.40 -7.34
C CYS A 34 -1.83 0.07 -8.44
N LEU A 35 -2.60 -1.02 -8.27
CA LEU A 35 -3.61 -1.47 -9.23
C LEU A 35 -4.86 -0.56 -9.19
N ILE A 36 -4.91 0.42 -10.09
CA ILE A 36 -5.95 1.47 -10.11
C ILE A 36 -7.34 0.87 -10.31
N ALA A 37 -7.50 -0.06 -11.26
CA ALA A 37 -8.81 -0.67 -11.56
C ALA A 37 -9.34 -1.56 -10.41
N ALA A 38 -8.46 -2.06 -9.54
CA ALA A 38 -8.85 -2.76 -8.32
C ALA A 38 -9.15 -1.79 -7.15
N GLY A 39 -8.98 -0.48 -7.37
CA GLY A 39 -9.21 0.60 -6.42
C GLY A 39 -8.14 0.70 -5.33
N TYR A 40 -6.91 0.25 -5.64
CA TYR A 40 -5.76 0.58 -4.81
C TYR A 40 -5.27 2.00 -5.08
N SER A 41 -4.80 2.66 -4.04
CA SER A 41 -4.17 3.97 -4.11
C SER A 41 -2.95 4.01 -3.20
N TRP A 42 -1.92 4.74 -3.60
CA TRP A 42 -0.71 4.90 -2.80
C TRP A 42 -1.00 5.66 -1.49
N CYS A 43 -0.50 5.11 -0.38
CA CYS A 43 -0.55 5.76 0.93
C CYS A 43 0.88 6.12 1.39
N GLU A 44 1.18 7.41 1.45
CA GLU A 44 2.52 7.90 1.81
C GLU A 44 2.89 7.56 3.25
N SER A 45 1.98 7.73 4.21
CA SER A 45 2.28 7.46 5.63
C SER A 45 2.57 5.99 5.94
N LYS A 46 2.04 5.07 5.12
CA LYS A 46 2.24 3.62 5.27
C LYS A 46 3.17 3.01 4.23
N GLN A 47 3.60 3.79 3.23
CA GLN A 47 4.44 3.36 2.11
C GLN A 47 3.90 2.08 1.43
N LYS A 48 2.58 1.99 1.22
CA LYS A 48 1.94 0.86 0.54
C LYS A 48 0.67 1.25 -0.22
N CYS A 49 0.30 0.41 -1.18
CA CYS A 49 -0.97 0.52 -1.89
C CYS A 49 -2.12 0.02 -1.01
N LEU A 50 -3.13 0.87 -0.79
CA LEU A 50 -4.28 0.58 0.07
C LEU A 50 -5.60 0.72 -0.67
N ARG A 51 -6.59 -0.03 -0.20
CA ARG A 51 -8.01 0.24 -0.48
C ARG A 51 -8.55 1.00 0.72
N THR A 52 -8.84 2.28 0.54
CA THR A 52 -9.16 3.20 1.64
C THR A 52 -10.43 2.84 2.43
N TRP A 53 -11.28 1.96 1.89
CA TRP A 53 -12.46 1.42 2.58
C TRP A 53 -12.16 0.16 3.42
N GLU A 54 -11.02 -0.48 3.22
CA GLU A 54 -10.53 -1.61 4.02
C GLU A 54 -9.56 -1.12 5.11
N GLU A 55 -8.72 -0.13 4.79
CA GLU A 55 -7.67 0.36 5.66
C GLU A 55 -7.47 1.88 5.50
N GLY A 56 -7.39 2.62 6.62
CA GLY A 56 -7.18 4.07 6.61
C GLY A 56 -5.75 4.49 6.23
N CYS A 57 -5.62 5.66 5.62
CA CYS A 57 -4.33 6.29 5.29
C CYS A 57 -4.24 7.68 5.96
N PRO A 58 -3.53 7.80 7.09
CA PRO A 58 -3.41 9.08 7.79
C PRO A 58 -2.62 10.12 7.01
N SER A 59 -3.06 11.38 7.09
CA SER A 59 -2.32 12.54 6.62
C SER A 59 -1.27 13.02 7.62
N GLU A 60 -0.35 13.89 7.20
CA GLU A 60 0.73 14.41 8.07
C GLU A 60 0.20 15.14 9.31
N GLN A 61 -0.91 15.87 9.17
CA GLN A 61 -1.53 16.63 10.27
C GLN A 61 -2.03 15.72 11.38
N GLU A 62 -2.46 14.50 11.01
CA GLU A 62 -2.98 13.51 11.94
C GLU A 62 -1.88 12.90 12.81
N PHE A 63 -0.61 13.13 12.50
CA PHE A 63 0.50 12.76 13.36
C PHE A 63 0.90 13.89 14.32
N ALA A 64 0.41 15.12 14.17
CA ALA A 64 0.88 16.24 14.99
C ALA A 64 0.44 16.11 16.46
N CYS A 65 1.34 16.38 17.42
CA CYS A 65 1.03 16.30 18.85
C CYS A 65 1.79 17.36 19.67
N GLU A 66 1.26 17.63 20.87
CA GLU A 66 1.96 18.45 21.87
C GLU A 66 2.49 17.58 23.01
N THR A 67 1.75 16.56 23.42
CA THR A 67 2.08 15.66 24.53
C THR A 67 1.80 14.19 24.19
N ASP A 68 2.40 13.27 24.94
CA ASP A 68 2.16 11.82 24.79
C ASP A 68 0.67 11.46 24.89
N ASP A 69 -0.08 12.17 25.75
CA ASP A 69 -1.52 11.95 25.96
C ASP A 69 -2.37 12.29 24.73
N ASP A 70 -1.80 12.97 23.73
CA ASP A 70 -2.49 13.26 22.47
C ASP A 70 -2.42 12.10 21.49
N CYS A 71 -1.50 11.15 21.70
CA CYS A 71 -1.24 10.08 20.76
C CYS A 71 -1.98 8.79 21.12
N ILE A 72 -2.67 8.22 20.14
CA ILE A 72 -3.35 6.93 20.22
C ILE A 72 -2.94 6.02 19.06
N PRO A 73 -3.12 4.71 19.17
CA PRO A 73 -2.95 3.81 18.04
C PRO A 73 -3.89 4.15 16.89
N LEU A 74 -3.44 3.95 15.64
CA LEU A 74 -4.27 4.15 14.46
C LEU A 74 -5.54 3.26 14.52
N PRO A 75 -6.76 3.82 14.66
CA PRO A 75 -7.93 3.03 15.06
C PRO A 75 -8.43 2.06 13.98
N SER A 76 -8.15 2.33 12.70
CA SER A 76 -8.58 1.47 11.59
C SER A 76 -7.81 0.16 11.48
N ASP A 77 -6.68 0.03 12.19
CA ASP A 77 -5.75 -1.07 12.01
C ASP A 77 -5.84 -2.05 13.19
N CYS A 78 -5.83 -3.34 12.88
CA CYS A 78 -5.77 -4.40 13.88
C CYS A 78 -4.37 -4.57 14.50
N HIS A 79 -3.33 -4.20 13.75
CA HIS A 79 -1.93 -4.20 14.14
C HIS A 79 -1.38 -2.81 13.88
N PRO A 80 -1.85 -1.80 14.65
CA PRO A 80 -1.48 -0.42 14.42
C PRO A 80 0.04 -0.25 14.58
N MET A 81 0.73 -0.11 13.45
CA MET A 81 2.16 0.22 13.41
C MET A 81 2.39 1.73 13.56
N LEU A 82 1.31 2.51 13.44
CA LEU A 82 1.28 3.96 13.47
C LEU A 82 0.45 4.47 14.64
N SER A 83 0.83 5.63 15.11
CA SER A 83 0.12 6.39 16.14
C SER A 83 -0.36 7.71 15.54
N ILE A 84 -1.57 8.12 15.85
CA ILE A 84 -2.17 9.38 15.40
C ILE A 84 -2.60 10.22 16.59
N ASN A 85 -2.88 11.49 16.36
CA ASN A 85 -3.52 12.35 17.32
C ASN A 85 -4.98 11.93 17.53
N LYS A 86 -5.38 11.78 18.79
CA LYS A 86 -6.72 11.40 19.24
C LYS A 86 -7.83 12.31 18.71
N GLU A 87 -7.54 13.57 18.39
CA GLU A 87 -8.51 14.49 17.78
C GLU A 87 -9.07 13.94 16.47
N TYR A 88 -8.27 13.16 15.73
CA TYR A 88 -8.66 12.57 14.46
C TYR A 88 -9.21 11.15 14.59
N GLU A 89 -9.38 10.62 15.80
CA GLU A 89 -9.90 9.26 16.03
C GLU A 89 -11.21 9.02 15.27
N SER A 90 -12.11 10.01 15.27
CA SER A 90 -13.41 9.91 14.61
C SER A 90 -13.36 9.78 13.09
N ASN A 91 -12.21 10.08 12.46
CA ASN A 91 -12.02 9.88 11.03
C ASN A 91 -11.88 8.40 10.66
N TYR A 92 -11.64 7.54 11.66
CA TYR A 92 -11.36 6.14 11.48
C TYR A 92 -12.50 5.29 11.99
N LYS A 93 -12.92 4.33 11.16
CA LYS A 93 -13.81 3.27 11.59
C LYS A 93 -12.96 2.14 12.18
N LYS A 94 -13.10 1.91 13.48
CA LYS A 94 -12.48 0.74 14.12
C LYS A 94 -13.06 -0.55 13.54
N PRO A 95 -12.23 -1.54 13.16
CA PRO A 95 -12.73 -2.82 12.66
C PRO A 95 -13.49 -3.57 13.76
N GLU A 96 -14.58 -4.25 13.37
CA GLU A 96 -15.41 -5.04 14.30
C GLU A 96 -14.69 -6.29 14.81
N ALA A 97 -13.77 -6.83 14.01
CA ALA A 97 -12.97 -7.99 14.35
C ALA A 97 -11.54 -7.82 13.82
N CYS A 98 -10.60 -8.40 14.56
CA CYS A 98 -9.19 -8.46 14.21
C CYS A 98 -8.68 -9.89 14.27
N THR A 99 -7.63 -10.20 13.50
CA THR A 99 -6.97 -11.50 13.59
C THR A 99 -6.22 -11.62 14.92
N GLU A 100 -6.24 -12.79 15.56
CA GLU A 100 -5.52 -13.06 16.83
C GLU A 100 -3.99 -13.16 16.65
N LEU A 101 -3.46 -12.67 15.53
CA LEU A 101 -2.03 -12.57 15.32
C LEU A 101 -1.51 -11.43 16.19
N PHE A 102 -0.46 -11.65 16.97
CA PHE A 102 0.19 -10.57 17.71
C PHE A 102 1.46 -10.15 17.00
N ALA A 103 1.67 -8.84 16.87
CA ALA A 103 2.88 -8.22 16.35
C ALA A 103 3.54 -7.45 17.49
N LEU A 104 4.75 -7.83 17.86
CA LEU A 104 5.48 -7.22 18.99
C LEU A 104 5.73 -5.72 18.80
N GLU A 105 5.84 -5.29 17.54
CA GLU A 105 6.11 -3.90 17.18
C GLU A 105 4.83 -3.05 17.01
N ALA A 106 3.64 -3.61 17.26
CA ALA A 106 2.39 -2.85 17.20
C ALA A 106 2.17 -2.00 18.46
N ALA A 107 1.51 -0.86 18.28
CA ALA A 107 1.02 -0.03 19.38
C ALA A 107 -0.42 -0.43 19.75
N TYR A 108 -0.63 -1.42 20.62
CA TYR A 108 -1.99 -1.86 20.95
C TYR A 108 -2.74 -0.93 21.90
N LYS A 109 -2.00 -0.11 22.66
CA LYS A 109 -2.53 0.76 23.70
C LYS A 109 -2.02 2.19 23.55
N PRO A 110 -2.72 3.19 24.12
CA PRO A 110 -2.24 4.58 24.14
C PRO A 110 -0.82 4.70 24.72
N GLU A 111 -0.48 3.88 25.72
CA GLU A 111 0.86 3.90 26.34
C GLU A 111 1.99 3.46 25.39
N ASP A 112 1.66 2.70 24.34
CA ASP A 112 2.59 2.31 23.28
C ASP A 112 2.86 3.46 22.30
N CYS A 113 2.16 4.58 22.42
CA CYS A 113 2.31 5.77 21.60
C CYS A 113 3.02 6.88 22.39
N GLY A 114 3.72 7.78 21.71
CA GLY A 114 4.25 9.00 22.34
C GLY A 114 4.48 10.12 21.36
N CYS A 115 4.72 11.31 21.89
CA CYS A 115 4.97 12.52 21.12
C CYS A 115 6.46 12.84 21.09
N ILE A 116 7.08 12.64 19.92
CA ILE A 116 8.50 12.92 19.69
C ILE A 116 8.60 13.92 18.54
N GLU A 117 9.28 15.04 18.78
CA GLU A 117 9.44 16.12 17.77
C GLU A 117 8.10 16.60 17.19
N SER A 118 7.09 16.76 18.06
CA SER A 118 5.71 17.12 17.70
C SER A 118 5.02 16.14 16.76
N LYS A 119 5.47 14.89 16.71
CA LYS A 119 4.86 13.80 15.95
C LYS A 119 4.53 12.61 16.85
N CYS A 120 3.34 12.06 16.67
CA CYS A 120 2.95 10.80 17.27
C CYS A 120 3.75 9.66 16.66
N VAL A 121 4.43 8.90 17.51
CA VAL A 121 5.25 7.77 17.13
C VAL A 121 4.85 6.53 17.93
N ASN A 122 5.00 5.38 17.31
CA ASN A 122 4.86 4.09 17.95
C ASN A 122 6.18 3.74 18.67
N LYS A 123 6.12 3.57 19.99
CA LYS A 123 7.26 3.28 20.87
C LYS A 123 7.78 1.85 20.72
N ASN A 124 6.99 0.96 20.13
CA ASN A 124 7.36 -0.44 19.91
C ASN A 124 8.05 -0.68 18.57
N LEU A 125 8.15 0.32 17.69
CA LEU A 125 8.86 0.21 16.41
C LEU A 125 10.35 -0.17 16.63
N GLY A 126 10.78 -1.24 15.97
CA GLY A 126 12.16 -1.74 16.06
C GLY A 126 12.47 -2.51 17.35
N ARG A 127 11.47 -2.75 18.21
CA ARG A 127 11.59 -3.60 19.39
C ARG A 127 11.45 -5.06 18.95
N GLY A 128 12.54 -5.61 18.39
CA GLY A 128 12.63 -7.05 18.11
C GLY A 128 12.43 -7.89 19.37
N PRO A 129 12.25 -9.23 19.25
CA PRO A 129 12.12 -10.08 20.42
C PRO A 129 13.33 -9.91 21.34
N GLU A 130 13.09 -9.55 22.60
CA GLU A 130 14.10 -9.62 23.66
C GLU A 130 14.46 -11.10 23.84
N ILE A 131 15.55 -11.53 23.17
CA ILE A 131 16.16 -12.87 23.27
C ILE A 131 17.14 -12.96 24.44
#